data_AF-A0A925WK69-F1
#
_entry.id   AF-A0A925WK69-F1
#
_cell.length_a   1.000
_cell.length_b   1.000
_cell.length_c   1.000
_cell.angle_alpha   90.00
_cell.angle_beta   90.00
_cell.angle_gamma   90.00
#
_symmetry.space_group_name_H-M   'P 1'
#
loop_
_entity.id
_entity.type
_entity.pdbx_description
1 polymer ?
#
loop_
_entity_poly.entity_id
_entity_poly.type
_entity_poly.pdbx_seq_one_letter_code
_entity_poly.pdbx_strand_id
1 'polypeptide(L)'
;MSQPILKPFPPLAVAHLPASALPRLKLGIQPAILVGLLAALIAVFLLSLVIGSVSIPLEQTISVLLGGEAERASWTAIILKIRLPKALTAMLAGAALSIAGLLRQTLFRKPLESSDVLGINSGAGLGGAFVVL
;
A
#
# COMPACT_ATOMS: atom_id res chain seq x y z
N MET A 1 30.69 32.85 -24.32
CA MET A 1 30.83 31.40 -24.57
C MET A 1 31.62 30.81 -23.40
N SER A 2 30.93 30.56 -22.29
CA SER A 2 31.52 30.18 -21.00
C SER A 2 30.98 28.81 -20.61
N GLN A 3 31.86 27.81 -20.66
CA GLN A 3 31.59 26.43 -20.25
C GLN A 3 31.12 26.40 -18.78
N PRO A 4 30.05 25.65 -18.43
CA PRO A 4 29.70 25.46 -17.03
C PRO A 4 30.77 24.59 -16.37
N ILE A 5 31.53 25.20 -15.46
CA ILE A 5 32.52 24.55 -14.61
C ILE A 5 31.80 23.49 -13.77
N LEU A 6 31.91 22.22 -14.18
CA LEU A 6 31.65 21.07 -13.34
C LEU A 6 32.60 21.15 -12.14
N LYS A 7 32.10 21.66 -11.01
CA LYS A 7 32.77 21.51 -9.73
C LYS A 7 32.96 20.00 -9.49
N PRO A 8 34.18 19.53 -9.18
CA PRO A 8 34.40 18.13 -8.85
C PRO A 8 33.52 17.77 -7.65
N PHE A 9 32.72 16.70 -7.81
CA PHE A 9 31.92 16.14 -6.72
C PHE A 9 32.89 15.70 -5.60
N PRO A 10 32.67 16.11 -4.34
CA PRO A 10 33.58 15.74 -3.26
C PRO A 10 33.66 14.21 -3.14
N PRO A 11 34.86 13.63 -2.98
CA PRO A 11 35.02 12.20 -2.81
C PRO A 11 34.31 11.79 -1.51
N LEU A 12 33.32 10.92 -1.65
CA LEU A 12 32.64 10.12 -0.62
C LEU A 12 33.13 10.35 0.82
N ALA A 13 32.57 11.36 1.50
CA ALA A 13 32.68 11.53 2.95
C ALA A 13 31.80 10.51 3.69
N VAL A 14 31.89 9.23 3.33
CA VAL A 14 31.13 8.13 3.93
C VAL A 14 31.95 7.43 5.03
N ALA A 15 33.22 7.79 5.21
CA ALA A 15 34.10 7.16 6.20
C ALA A 15 33.98 7.72 7.64
N HIS A 16 33.24 8.81 7.87
CA HIS A 16 33.21 9.49 9.18
C HIS A 16 31.83 9.95 9.65
N LEU A 17 30.72 9.49 9.04
CA LEU A 17 29.40 9.79 9.60
C LEU A 17 29.29 9.12 10.98
N PRO A 18 29.23 9.87 12.08
CA PRO A 18 29.08 9.27 13.40
C PRO A 18 27.76 8.50 13.43
N ALA A 19 27.69 7.36 14.12
CA ALA A 19 26.47 6.55 14.24
C ALA A 19 25.24 7.33 14.78
N SER A 20 25.46 8.55 15.28
CA SER A 20 24.44 9.53 15.68
C SER A 20 23.77 10.29 14.54
N ALA A 21 24.32 10.28 13.32
CA ALA A 21 23.76 10.93 12.12
C ALA A 21 22.72 10.06 11.40
N LEU A 22 22.54 8.80 11.84
CA LEU A 22 21.39 8.00 11.44
C LEU A 22 20.12 8.63 12.04
N PRO A 23 19.00 8.71 11.30
CA PRO A 23 17.74 9.19 11.85
C PRO A 23 17.40 8.35 13.08
N ARG A 24 17.60 8.93 14.27
CA ARG A 24 17.27 8.27 15.54
C ARG A 24 15.76 8.15 15.60
N LEU A 25 15.26 6.98 15.23
CA LEU A 25 13.88 6.59 15.46
C LEU A 25 13.59 6.84 16.94
N LYS A 26 12.75 7.84 17.24
CA LYS A 26 12.30 8.13 18.62
C LYS A 26 11.41 6.97 19.07
N LEU A 27 12.04 5.95 19.63
CA LEU A 27 11.53 4.59 19.85
C LEU A 27 10.33 4.49 20.83
N GLY A 28 9.97 5.57 21.54
CA GLY A 28 8.88 5.54 22.52
C GLY A 28 7.47 5.61 21.93
N ILE A 29 7.28 6.35 20.82
CA ILE A 29 5.94 6.59 20.21
C ILE A 29 5.73 5.78 18.94
N GLN A 30 6.82 5.44 18.24
CA GLN A 30 6.80 4.69 17.00
C GLN A 30 6.17 3.29 17.08
N PRO A 31 6.44 2.45 18.11
CA PRO A 31 5.76 1.16 18.21
C PRO A 31 4.25 1.34 18.45
N ALA A 32 3.85 2.36 19.22
CA ALA A 32 2.43 2.66 19.44
C ALA A 32 1.71 3.07 18.15
N ILE A 33 2.34 3.88 17.31
CA ILE A 33 1.79 4.25 15.99
C ILE A 33 1.67 3.03 15.09
N LEU A 34 2.68 2.16 15.05
CA LEU A 34 2.65 0.94 14.23
C LEU A 34 1.57 -0.03 14.69
N VAL A 35 1.43 -0.23 16.01
CA VAL A 35 0.36 -1.05 16.58
C VAL A 35 -1.01 -0.45 16.28
N GLY A 36 -1.16 0.87 16.39
CA GLY A 36 -2.39 1.57 16.05
C GLY A 36 -2.77 1.43 14.57
N LEU A 37 -1.80 1.56 13.65
CA LEU A 37 -2.00 1.36 12.22
C LEU A 37 -2.37 -0.09 11.89
N LEU A 38 -1.72 -1.06 12.52
CA LEU A 38 -2.05 -2.48 12.34
C LEU A 38 -3.46 -2.78 12.84
N ALA A 39 -3.85 -2.27 14.00
CA ALA A 39 -5.20 -2.40 14.52
C ALA A 39 -6.24 -1.75 13.60
N ALA A 40 -5.96 -0.55 13.09
CA ALA A 40 -6.82 0.13 12.11
C ALA A 40 -6.94 -0.67 10.80
N LEU A 41 -5.85 -1.25 10.30
CA LEU A 41 -5.86 -2.09 9.10
C LEU A 41 -6.76 -3.32 9.29
N ILE A 42 -6.64 -4.01 10.42
CA ILE A 42 -7.49 -5.16 10.76
C ILE A 42 -8.96 -4.72 10.88
N ALA A 43 -9.23 -3.60 11.55
CA ALA A 43 -10.59 -3.08 11.71
C ALA A 43 -11.24 -2.75 10.36
N VAL A 44 -10.52 -2.07 9.46
CA VAL A 44 -11.01 -1.74 8.11
C VAL A 44 -11.16 -3.00 7.25
N PHE A 45 -10.28 -3.99 7.39
CA PHE A 45 -10.42 -5.28 6.72
C PHE A 45 -11.71 -5.97 7.15
N LEU A 46 -11.95 -6.12 8.46
CA LEU A 46 -13.19 -6.70 8.98
C LEU A 46 -14.42 -5.90 8.51
N LEU A 47 -14.34 -4.57 8.53
CA LEU A 47 -15.41 -3.71 8.04
C LEU A 47 -15.68 -3.92 6.54
N SER A 48 -14.65 -4.13 5.73
CA SER A 48 -14.77 -4.45 4.29
C SER A 48 -15.44 -5.82 4.05
N LEU A 49 -15.28 -6.77 4.98
CA LEU A 49 -16.00 -8.04 4.93
C LEU A 49 -17.49 -7.90 5.28
N VAL A 50 -17.85 -6.92 6.12
CA VAL A 50 -19.24 -6.73 6.59
C VAL A 50 -20.02 -5.78 5.68
N ILE A 51 -19.39 -4.69 5.23
CA ILE A 51 -20.00 -3.72 4.32
C ILE A 51 -20.07 -4.31 2.91
N GLY A 52 -21.29 -4.58 2.46
CA GLY A 52 -21.56 -4.96 1.08
C GLY A 52 -23.04 -4.86 0.76
N SER A 53 -23.40 -5.11 -0.49
CA SER A 53 -24.79 -5.00 -0.98
C SER A 53 -25.79 -5.91 -0.25
N VAL A 54 -25.30 -6.87 0.53
CA VAL A 54 -26.08 -7.80 1.35
C VAL A 54 -25.66 -7.62 2.81
N SER A 55 -26.61 -7.30 3.68
CA SER A 55 -26.36 -7.25 5.12
C SER A 55 -26.19 -8.67 5.67
N ILE A 56 -24.94 -9.08 5.93
CA ILE A 56 -24.60 -10.37 6.53
C ILE A 56 -24.11 -10.12 7.95
N PRO A 57 -24.64 -10.81 8.98
CA PRO A 57 -24.16 -10.68 10.34
C PRO A 57 -22.67 -11.01 10.48
N LEU A 58 -21.97 -10.28 11.37
CA LEU A 58 -20.55 -10.49 11.67
C LEU A 58 -20.27 -11.93 12.13
N GLU A 59 -21.15 -12.47 12.97
CA GLU A 59 -21.04 -13.84 13.50
C GLU A 59 -21.03 -14.89 12.38
N GLN A 60 -21.94 -14.77 11.40
CA GLN A 60 -21.98 -15.68 10.26
C GLN A 60 -20.78 -15.49 9.34
N THR A 61 -20.28 -14.26 9.20
CA THR A 61 -19.09 -13.99 8.38
C THR A 61 -17.83 -14.63 8.97
N ILE A 62 -17.65 -14.54 10.28
CA ILE A 62 -16.53 -15.18 11.00
C ILE A 62 -16.68 -16.70 10.98
N SER A 63 -17.90 -17.22 11.20
CA SER A 63 -18.19 -18.66 11.11
C SER A 63 -17.81 -19.22 9.74
N VAL A 64 -18.25 -18.56 8.65
CA VAL A 64 -17.89 -18.95 7.28
C VAL A 64 -16.38 -18.89 7.03
N LEU A 65 -15.69 -17.88 7.55
CA LEU A 65 -14.23 -17.77 7.40
C LEU A 65 -13.48 -18.90 8.13
N LEU A 66 -14.02 -19.37 9.25
CA LEU A 66 -13.49 -20.50 10.03
C LEU A 66 -13.92 -21.88 9.48
N GLY A 67 -14.64 -21.91 8.35
CA GLY A 67 -15.09 -23.16 7.71
C GLY A 67 -16.44 -23.66 8.21
N GLY A 68 -17.18 -22.87 8.99
CA GLY A 68 -18.57 -23.13 9.36
C GLY A 68 -19.54 -22.86 8.21
N GLU A 69 -20.76 -23.36 8.34
CA GLU A 69 -21.83 -23.12 7.38
C GLU A 69 -22.62 -21.86 7.74
N ALA A 70 -22.81 -20.96 6.78
CA ALA A 70 -23.80 -19.89 6.92
C ALA A 70 -25.20 -20.45 6.72
N GLU A 71 -26.18 -19.75 7.31
CA GLU A 71 -27.60 -20.07 7.21
C GLU A 71 -28.10 -20.13 5.75
N ARG A 72 -27.39 -19.44 4.84
CA ARG A 72 -27.63 -19.50 3.40
C ARG A 72 -26.33 -19.79 2.66
N ALA A 73 -26.34 -20.83 1.81
CA ALA A 73 -25.20 -21.18 0.96
C ALA A 73 -24.75 -20.03 0.04
N SER A 74 -25.67 -19.15 -0.36
CA SER A 74 -25.35 -17.95 -1.15
C SER A 74 -24.48 -16.94 -0.41
N TRP A 75 -24.61 -16.84 0.92
CA TRP A 75 -23.78 -15.96 1.74
C TRP A 75 -22.33 -16.45 1.80
N THR A 76 -22.13 -17.77 1.96
CA THR A 76 -20.81 -18.40 1.89
C THR A 76 -20.09 -18.07 0.58
N ALA A 77 -20.80 -18.21 -0.55
CA ALA A 77 -20.24 -17.90 -1.86
C ALA A 77 -19.88 -16.40 -2.01
N ILE A 78 -20.74 -15.49 -1.53
CA ILE A 78 -20.47 -14.04 -1.60
C ILE A 78 -19.24 -13.67 -0.76
N ILE A 79 -19.13 -14.20 0.46
CA ILE A 79 -18.00 -13.91 1.35
C ILE A 79 -16.69 -14.43 0.72
N LEU A 80 -16.66 -15.70 0.33
CA LEU A 80 -15.44 -16.36 -0.13
C LEU A 80 -15.03 -15.99 -1.57
N LYS A 81 -15.99 -15.80 -2.49
CA LYS A 81 -15.68 -15.54 -3.91
C LYS A 81 -15.69 -14.07 -4.29
N ILE A 82 -16.29 -13.19 -3.50
CA ILE A 82 -16.40 -11.76 -3.84
C ILE A 82 -15.68 -10.90 -2.80
N ARG A 83 -16.09 -10.96 -1.53
CA ARG A 83 -15.59 -10.02 -0.51
C ARG A 83 -14.14 -10.28 -0.14
N LEU A 84 -13.77 -11.53 0.08
CA LEU A 84 -12.41 -11.89 0.46
C LEU A 84 -11.39 -11.57 -0.65
N PRO A 85 -11.61 -11.96 -1.94
CA PRO A 85 -10.73 -11.55 -3.03
C PRO A 85 -10.67 -10.03 -3.21
N LYS A 86 -11.79 -9.31 -3.06
CA LYS A 86 -11.83 -7.84 -3.14
C LYS A 86 -11.03 -7.18 -2.02
N ALA A 87 -11.15 -7.65 -0.78
CA ALA A 87 -10.42 -7.11 0.35
C ALA A 87 -8.91 -7.35 0.21
N LEU A 88 -8.51 -8.56 -0.21
CA LEU A 88 -7.12 -8.91 -0.47
C LEU A 88 -6.50 -8.06 -1.58
N THR A 89 -7.20 -7.92 -2.71
CA THR A 89 -6.74 -7.08 -3.83
C THR A 89 -6.60 -5.61 -3.43
N ALA A 90 -7.53 -5.07 -2.64
CA ALA A 90 -7.42 -3.71 -2.12
C ALA A 90 -6.21 -3.52 -1.20
N MET A 91 -5.95 -4.49 -0.29
CA MET A 91 -4.77 -4.46 0.58
C MET A 91 -3.47 -4.51 -0.22
N LEU A 92 -3.37 -5.45 -1.17
CA LEU A 92 -2.19 -5.62 -2.02
C LEU A 92 -1.95 -4.38 -2.90
N ALA A 93 -3.01 -3.83 -3.50
CA ALA A 93 -2.92 -2.60 -4.29
C ALA A 93 -2.47 -1.41 -3.43
N GLY A 94 -3.03 -1.25 -2.23
CA GLY A 94 -2.63 -0.17 -1.30
C GLY A 94 -1.17 -0.30 -0.84
N ALA A 95 -0.71 -1.52 -0.55
CA ALA A 95 0.68 -1.80 -0.22
C ALA A 95 1.61 -1.49 -1.39
N ALA A 96 1.27 -1.97 -2.59
CA ALA A 96 2.04 -1.69 -3.81
C ALA A 96 2.13 -0.20 -4.11
N LEU A 97 1.03 0.55 -3.94
CA LEU A 97 1.01 2.00 -4.13
C LEU A 97 1.88 2.73 -3.09
N SER A 98 1.85 2.28 -1.83
CA SER A 98 2.67 2.83 -0.76
C SER A 98 4.17 2.61 -1.02
N ILE A 99 4.54 1.39 -1.45
CA ILE A 99 5.93 1.05 -1.82
C ILE A 99 6.36 1.85 -3.05
N ALA A 100 5.53 1.97 -4.08
CA ALA A 100 5.82 2.77 -5.26
C ALA A 100 5.94 4.26 -4.94
N GLY A 101 5.17 4.77 -3.97
CA GLY A 101 5.30 6.11 -3.41
C GLY A 101 6.66 6.33 -2.74
N LEU A 102 7.03 5.41 -1.83
CA LEU A 102 8.33 5.45 -1.15
C LEU A 102 9.49 5.35 -2.15
N LEU A 103 9.40 4.46 -3.13
CA LEU A 103 10.43 4.27 -4.16
C LEU A 103 10.62 5.52 -5.02
N ARG A 104 9.55 6.22 -5.39
CA ARG A 104 9.67 7.52 -6.08
C ARG A 104 10.35 8.57 -5.20
N GLN A 105 9.96 8.64 -3.93
CA GLN A 105 10.56 9.58 -2.98
C GLN A 105 12.07 9.34 -2.79
N THR A 106 12.52 8.08 -2.83
CA THR A 106 13.95 7.73 -2.68
C THR A 106 14.76 7.85 -3.97
N LEU A 107 14.20 7.45 -5.12
CA LEU A 107 14.90 7.50 -6.42
C LEU A 107 15.14 8.92 -6.89
N PHE A 108 14.14 9.80 -6.80
CA PHE A 108 14.25 11.15 -7.36
C PHE A 108 14.87 12.16 -6.39
N ARG A 109 15.02 11.79 -5.10
CA ARG A 109 15.59 12.65 -4.04
C ARG A 109 15.00 14.08 -4.00
N LYS A 110 13.81 14.25 -4.58
CA LYS A 110 13.03 15.48 -4.67
C LYS A 110 11.58 15.13 -4.32
N PRO A 111 11.08 15.58 -3.16
CA PRO A 111 9.79 15.14 -2.64
C PRO A 111 8.55 15.69 -3.38
N LEU A 112 8.68 16.31 -4.57
CA LEU A 112 7.59 17.08 -5.20
C LEU A 112 7.52 17.02 -6.75
N GLU A 113 8.32 16.23 -7.46
CA GLU A 113 8.15 16.12 -8.93
C GLU A 113 7.02 15.14 -9.26
N SER A 114 5.99 15.65 -9.94
CA SER A 114 4.76 14.97 -10.33
C SER A 114 5.08 13.64 -11.01
N SER A 115 4.57 12.54 -10.46
CA SER A 115 4.86 11.18 -10.96
C SER A 115 4.25 10.80 -12.32
N ASP A 116 3.59 11.72 -13.02
CA ASP A 116 3.08 11.41 -14.36
C ASP A 116 4.19 11.16 -15.39
N VAL A 117 5.44 11.53 -15.08
CA VAL A 117 6.54 11.52 -16.06
C VAL A 117 7.02 10.10 -16.44
N LEU A 118 6.75 9.08 -15.62
CA LEU A 118 7.20 7.70 -15.93
C LEU A 118 6.26 6.94 -16.89
N GLY A 119 5.13 7.52 -17.31
CA GLY A 119 4.23 6.93 -18.31
C GLY A 119 3.44 5.68 -17.88
N ILE A 120 3.59 5.21 -16.63
CA ILE A 120 2.94 3.99 -16.12
C ILE A 120 1.40 4.10 -16.19
N ASN A 121 0.83 5.23 -15.78
CA ASN A 121 -0.62 5.43 -15.77
C ASN A 121 -1.19 5.47 -17.20
N SER A 122 -0.50 6.17 -18.12
CA SER A 122 -0.88 6.22 -19.53
C SER A 122 -0.78 4.85 -20.21
N GLY A 123 0.27 4.06 -19.91
CA GLY A 123 0.43 2.69 -20.43
C GLY A 123 -0.64 1.72 -19.92
N ALA A 124 -0.99 1.78 -18.63
CA ALA A 124 -2.06 0.97 -18.06
C ALA A 124 -3.44 1.32 -18.67
N GLY A 125 -3.72 2.61 -18.89
CA GLY A 125 -4.94 3.08 -19.53
C GLY A 125 -5.07 2.61 -20.98
N LEU A 126 -3.99 2.70 -21.77
CA LEU A 126 -3.96 2.19 -23.15
C LEU A 126 -4.13 0.66 -23.21
N GLY A 127 -3.48 -0.08 -22.33
CA GLY A 127 -3.65 -1.54 -22.25
C GLY A 127 -5.07 -1.95 -21.90
N GLY A 128 -5.70 -1.26 -20.95
CA GLY A 128 -7.12 -1.48 -20.61
C GLY A 128 -8.04 -1.19 -21.80
N ALA A 129 -7.81 -0.08 -22.51
CA ALA A 129 -8.59 0.25 -23.70
C ALA A 129 -8.44 -0.81 -24.81
N PHE A 130 -7.25 -1.38 -24.99
CA PHE A 130 -6.99 -2.42 -25.99
C PHE A 130 -7.67 -3.76 -25.67
N VAL A 131 -7.78 -4.14 -24.39
CA VAL A 131 -8.44 -5.39 -23.98
C VAL A 131 -9.97 -5.28 -24.07
N VAL A 132 -10.52 -4.08 -23.89
CA VAL A 132 -11.96 -3.82 -23.93
C VAL A 132 -12.49 -3.70 -25.37
N LEU A 133 -11.66 -3.27 -26.31
CA LEU A 133 -11.97 -3.19 -27.74
C LEU A 133 -11.99 -4.58 -28.39
#